data_AF-A0A2P7B4S3-F1
#
_entry.id   AF-A0A2P7B4S3-F1
#
_cell.length_a   1.000
_cell.length_b   1.000
_cell.length_c   1.000
_cell.angle_alpha   90.00
_cell.angle_beta   90.00
_cell.angle_gamma   90.00
#
_symmetry.space_group_name_H-M   'P 1'
#
loop_
_entity.id
_entity.type
_entity.pdbx_description
1 polymer ?
#
loop_
_entity_poly.entity_id
_entity_poly.type
_entity_poly.pdbx_seq_one_letter_code
_entity_poly.pdbx_strand_id
1 'polypeptide(L)' 'NVDPLAWLTQTLERIANGWPNSKIDALMPWNYNA' A
#
# COMPACT_ATOMS: atom_id res chain seq x y z
N ASN A 1 10.70 10.33 -4.06
CA ASN A 1 9.43 10.85 -4.61
C ASN A 1 8.58 9.64 -4.89
N VAL A 2 7.58 9.36 -4.04
CA VAL A 2 6.72 8.19 -4.22
C VAL A 2 5.75 8.49 -5.36
N ASP A 3 5.69 7.62 -6.38
CA ASP A 3 4.69 7.79 -7.43
C ASP A 3 3.31 7.47 -6.85
N PRO A 4 2.39 8.46 -6.81
CA PRO A 4 1.11 8.30 -6.13
C PRO A 4 0.22 7.24 -6.80
N LEU A 5 0.41 7.01 -8.10
CA LEU A 5 -0.39 6.07 -8.89
C LEU A 5 0.12 4.63 -8.67
N ALA A 6 1.44 4.45 -8.63
CA ALA A 6 2.05 3.15 -8.31
C ALA A 6 1.76 2.71 -6.86
N TRP A 7 1.79 3.65 -5.91
CA TRP A 7 1.42 3.38 -4.51
C TRP A 7 -0.06 3.00 -4.35
N LEU A 8 -0.97 3.70 -5.03
CA LEU A 8 -2.40 3.44 -4.95
C LEU A 8 -2.75 2.04 -5.49
N THR A 9 -2.18 1.68 -6.64
CA THR A 9 -2.37 0.35 -7.25
C THR A 9 -1.91 -0.76 -6.31
N GLN A 10 -0.70 -0.67 -5.76
CA GLN A 10 -0.17 -1.68 -4.86
C GLN A 10 -0.98 -1.78 -3.56
N THR A 11 -1.48 -0.65 -3.06
CA THR A 11 -2.35 -0.61 -1.87
C THR A 11 -3.68 -1.31 -2.13
N LEU A 12 -4.31 -1.04 -3.28
CA LEU A 12 -5.55 -1.70 -3.70
C LEU A 12 -5.34 -3.21 -3.91
N GLU A 13 -4.24 -3.63 -4.53
CA GLU A 13 -3.91 -5.04 -4.70
C GLU A 13 -3.74 -5.76 -3.36
N ARG A 14 -3.08 -5.11 -2.39
CA ARG A 14 -2.90 -5.66 -1.05
C ARG A 14 -4.23 -5.80 -0.31
N ILE A 15 -5.09 -4.77 -0.38
CA ILE A 15 -6.43 -4.80 0.21
C ILE A 15 -7.28 -5.91 -0.44
N ALA A 16 -7.23 -6.03 -1.77
CA ALA A 16 -7.93 -7.07 -2.52
C ALA A 16 -7.44 -8.49 -2.17
N ASN A 17 -6.16 -8.65 -1.83
CA ASN A 17 -5.57 -9.90 -1.35
C ASN A 17 -5.93 -10.23 0.12
N GLY A 18 -6.78 -9.43 0.77
CA GLY A 18 -7.19 -9.66 2.16
C GLY A 18 -6.13 -9.20 3.16
N TRP A 19 -5.57 -8.00 2.95
CA TRP A 19 -4.57 -7.44 3.85
C TRP A 19 -5.07 -7.45 5.30
N PRO A 20 -4.31 -8.02 6.25
CA PRO A 20 -4.71 -7.99 7.64
C PRO A 20 -4.69 -6.54 8.16
N ASN A 21 -5.77 -6.11 8.80
CA ASN A 21 -5.91 -4.77 9.40
C ASN A 21 -4.73 -4.39 10.33
N SER A 22 -4.08 -5.40 10.93
CA SER A 22 -2.90 -5.20 11.78
C SER A 22 -1.65 -4.71 11.04
N LYS A 23 -1.67 -4.65 9.69
CA LYS A 23 -0.56 -4.18 8.84
C LYS A 23 -0.95 -2.99 7.97
N ILE A 24 -2.00 -2.25 8.35
CA ILE A 24 -2.43 -1.02 7.65
C ILE A 24 -1.31 0.02 7.60
N ASP A 25 -0.46 0.12 8.62
CA ASP A 25 0.73 0.97 8.62
C ASP A 25 1.67 0.71 7.42
N ALA A 26 1.72 -0.52 6.93
CA ALA A 26 2.55 -0.88 5.79
C ALA A 26 1.95 -0.49 4.43
N LEU A 27 0.68 -0.05 4.40
CA LEU A 27 0.01 0.50 3.22
C LEU A 27 0.16 2.00 3.10
N MET A 28 0.71 2.65 4.12
CA MET A 28 0.86 4.10 4.10
C MET A 28 1.90 4.54 3.05
N PRO A 29 1.71 5.71 2.42
CA PRO A 29 2.53 6.15 1.29
C PRO A 29 4.00 6.39 1.67
N TRP A 30 4.28 6.67 2.94
CA TRP A 30 5.65 6.78 3.45
C TRP A 30 6.34 5.42 3.63
N ASN A 31 5.57 4.34 3.74
CA ASN A 31 6.09 2.97 3.87
C ASN A 31 6.22 2.27 2.51
N TYR A 32 5.79 2.94 1.44
CA TYR A 32 5.95 2.48 0.07
C TYR A 32 7.41 2.64 -0.37
N ASN A 33 8.15 1.54 -0.25
CA ASN A 33 9.44 1.36 -0.92
C ASN A 33 9.14 0.61 -2.21
N ALA A 34 9.11 1.35 -3.34
CA ALA A 34 9.01 0.79 -4.68
C ALA A 34 10.22 -0.08 -5.01
#